data_AF-A0A967GSK8-F1
#
_entry.id   AF-A0A967GSK8-F1
#
_cell.length_a   1.000
_cell.length_b   1.000
_cell.length_c   1.000
_cell.angle_alpha   90.00
_cell.angle_beta   90.00
_cell.angle_gamma   90.00
#
_symmetry.space_group_name_H-M   'P 1'
#
loop_
_entity.id
_entity.type
_entity.pdbx_description
1 polymer ?
#
loop_
_entity_poly.entity_id
_entity_poly.type
_entity_poly.pdbx_seq_one_letter_code
_entity_poly.pdbx_strand_id
1 'polypeptide(L)' 'MNRKTCRVLSTICFQAGILSILLSIAIWWFLKGDTAEQQAYAERFGIFEGLWAPTLLILSNRFDRYADKAREVPGLNP' A
#
# COMPACT_ATOMS: atom_id res chain seq x y z
N MET A 1 -9.87 -8.90 17.11
CA MET A 1 -8.61 -8.33 16.57
C MET A 1 -8.33 -7.04 17.32
N ASN A 2 -7.14 -6.87 17.91
CA ASN A 2 -6.85 -5.72 18.76
C ASN A 2 -6.91 -4.40 17.95
N ARG A 3 -7.71 -3.44 18.41
CA ARG A 3 -7.98 -2.17 17.71
C ARG A 3 -6.70 -1.41 17.37
N LYS A 4 -5.71 -1.44 18.28
CA LYS A 4 -4.39 -0.84 18.05
C LYS A 4 -3.68 -1.49 16.86
N THR A 5 -3.74 -2.82 16.76
CA THR A 5 -3.15 -3.56 15.64
C THR A 5 -3.83 -3.23 14.32
N CYS A 6 -5.16 -3.11 14.26
CA CYS A 6 -5.87 -2.72 13.02
C CYS A 6 -5.48 -1.31 12.54
N ARG A 7 -5.32 -0.36 13.48
CA ARG A 7 -4.93 1.01 13.14
C ARG A 7 -3.48 1.08 12.67
N VAL A 8 -2.56 0.40 13.35
CA VAL A 8 -1.15 0.29 12.92
C VAL A 8 -1.07 -0.36 11.53
N LEU A 9 -1.83 -1.43 11.28
CA LEU A 9 -1.85 -2.11 10.00
C LEU A 9 -2.42 -1.21 8.88
N SER A 10 -3.46 -0.43 9.17
CA SER A 10 -3.99 0.56 8.24
C SER A 10 -2.94 1.61 7.86
N THR A 11 -2.27 2.21 8.85
CA THR A 11 -1.21 3.21 8.61
C THR A 11 -0.04 2.62 7.83
N ILE A 12 0.39 1.40 8.16
CA ILE A 12 1.47 0.72 7.44
C ILE A 12 1.05 0.44 5.99
N CYS A 13 -0.16 -0.09 5.76
CA CYS A 13 -0.65 -0.34 4.39
C CYS A 13 -0.76 0.96 3.57
N PHE A 14 -1.17 2.07 4.20
CA PHE A 14 -1.23 3.36 3.53
C PHE A 14 0.16 3.87 3.13
N GLN A 15 1.11 3.85 4.08
CA GLN A 15 2.49 4.25 3.83
C GLN A 15 3.16 3.34 2.79
N ALA A 16 2.96 2.03 2.90
CA ALA A 16 3.50 1.05 1.96
C ALA A 16 2.90 1.25 0.55
N GLY A 17 1.61 1.61 0.43
CA GLY A 17 1.00 1.95 -0.86
C GLY A 17 1.64 3.17 -1.51
N ILE A 18 1.91 4.23 -0.76
CA ILE A 18 2.64 5.41 -1.27
C ILE A 18 4.09 5.04 -1.63
N LEU A 19 4.75 4.28 -0.77
CA LEU A 19 6.14 3.87 -0.96
C LEU A 19 6.30 3.01 -2.22
N SER A 20 5.32 2.16 -2.52
CA SER A 20 5.27 1.33 -3.72
C SER A 20 5.18 2.17 -5.01
N ILE A 21 4.43 3.28 -5.00
CA ILE A 21 4.41 4.24 -6.12
C ILE A 21 5.79 4.86 -6.33
N LEU A 22 6.43 5.30 -5.24
CA LEU A 22 7.77 5.89 -5.31
C LEU A 22 8.82 4.88 -5.79
N LEU A 23 8.74 3.63 -5.34
CA LEU A 23 9.60 2.54 -5.80
C LEU A 23 9.41 2.27 -7.30
N SER A 24 8.17 2.24 -7.80
CA SER A 24 7.90 2.07 -9.23
C SER A 24 8.61 3.14 -10.09
N ILE A 25 8.52 4.40 -9.67
CA ILE A 25 9.19 5.53 -10.34
C ILE A 25 10.71 5.44 -10.20
N ALA A 26 11.21 5.12 -9.00
CA ALA A 26 12.63 4.99 -8.73
C ALA A 26 13.27 3.88 -9.57
N ILE A 27 12.60 2.75 -9.72
CA ILE A 27 13.11 1.62 -10.52
C ILE A 27 13.21 1.98 -11.99
N TRP A 28 12.19 2.66 -12.53
CA TRP A 28 12.30 3.20 -13.88
C TRP A 28 13.49 4.17 -14.00
N TRP A 29 13.70 5.06 -13.03
CA TRP A 29 14.81 6.03 -13.08
C TRP A 29 16.19 5.35 -12.98
N PHE A 30 16.36 4.37 -12.10
CA PHE A 30 17.64 3.72 -11.83
C PHE A 30 18.00 2.63 -12.86
N LEU A 31 17.02 1.88 -13.37
CA LEU A 31 17.25 0.76 -14.29
C LEU A 31 17.02 1.11 -15.76
N LYS A 32 16.61 2.35 -16.09
CA LYS A 32 16.60 2.86 -17.46
C LYS A 32 18.05 3.03 -17.95
N GLY A 33 18.66 1.91 -18.34
CA GLY A 33 19.94 1.86 -19.05
C GLY A 33 19.77 2.04 -20.56
N ASP A 34 20.88 2.25 -21.27
CA ASP A 34 20.92 2.48 -22.72
C ASP A 34 20.60 1.23 -23.57
N THR A 35 20.48 0.06 -22.95
CA THR A 35 20.20 -1.20 -23.66
C THR A 35 18.71 -1.54 -23.60
N ALA A 36 18.15 -1.98 -24.74
CA ALA A 36 16.74 -2.32 -24.87
C ALA A 36 16.26 -3.41 -23.87
N GLU A 37 17.16 -4.31 -23.49
CA GLU A 37 16.89 -5.38 -22.52
C GLU A 37 16.73 -4.83 -21.08
N GLN A 38 17.57 -3.88 -20.68
CA GLN A 38 17.49 -3.26 -19.36
C GLN A 38 16.25 -2.38 -19.23
N GLN A 39 15.91 -1.65 -20.30
CA GLN A 39 14.67 -0.85 -20.33
C GLN A 39 13.42 -1.74 -20.19
N ALA A 40 13.35 -2.85 -20.95
CA ALA A 40 12.23 -3.77 -20.86
C ALA A 40 12.10 -4.43 -19.47
N TYR A 41 13.23 -4.71 -18.81
CA TYR A 41 13.23 -5.21 -17.44
C TYR A 41 12.74 -4.16 -16.43
N ALA A 42 13.21 -2.92 -16.55
CA ALA A 42 12.80 -1.80 -15.70
C ALA A 42 11.30 -1.51 -15.81
N GLU A 43 10.75 -1.53 -17.03
CA GLU A 43 9.32 -1.31 -17.30
C GLU A 43 8.45 -2.40 -16.67
N ARG A 44 8.84 -3.68 -16.81
CA ARG A 44 8.12 -4.82 -16.21
C ARG A 44 8.14 -4.78 -14.70
N PHE A 45 9.30 -4.49 -14.11
CA PHE A 45 9.46 -4.44 -12.65
C PHE A 45 8.73 -3.23 -12.06
N GLY A 46 8.80 -2.06 -12.71
CA GLY A 46 8.08 -0.87 -12.30
C GLY A 46 6.56 -1.07 -12.32
N ILE A 47 6.01 -1.75 -13.33
CA ILE A 47 4.57 -2.09 -13.38
C ILE A 47 4.20 -3.08 -12.26
N PHE A 48 5.03 -4.10 -12.03
CA PHE A 48 4.78 -5.10 -10.99
C PHE A 48 4.70 -4.48 -9.59
N GLU A 49 5.66 -3.62 -9.25
CA GLU A 49 5.66 -2.90 -7.98
C GLU A 49 4.49 -1.91 -7.92
N GLY A 50 4.25 -1.14 -8.99
CA GLY A 50 3.13 -0.18 -9.05
C GLY A 50 1.74 -0.80 -8.84
N LEU A 51 1.55 -2.08 -9.16
CA LEU A 51 0.31 -2.83 -8.91
C LEU A 51 0.07 -3.13 -7.42
N TRP A 52 1.07 -3.02 -6.55
CA TRP A 52 0.90 -3.18 -5.11
C TRP A 52 0.28 -1.95 -4.45
N ALA A 53 0.46 -0.75 -5.02
CA ALA A 53 -0.15 0.47 -4.53
C ALA A 53 -1.70 0.37 -4.39
N PRO A 54 -2.48 -0.02 -5.43
CA PRO A 54 -3.93 -0.10 -5.29
C PRO A 54 -4.36 -1.15 -4.26
N THR A 55 -3.69 -2.30 -4.18
CA THR A 55 -4.06 -3.35 -3.19
C THR A 55 -3.79 -2.88 -1.77
N LEU A 56 -2.63 -2.29 -1.50
CA LEU A 56 -2.24 -1.77 -0.18
C LEU A 56 -3.13 -0.61 0.26
N LEU A 57 -3.46 0.33 -0.64
CA LEU A 57 -4.37 1.43 -0.34
C LEU A 57 -5.80 0.94 -0.06
N ILE A 58 -6.29 -0.07 -0.79
CA ILE A 58 -7.60 -0.69 -0.52
C ILE A 58 -7.61 -1.42 0.83
N LEU A 59 -6.54 -2.17 1.15
CA LEU A 59 -6.41 -2.82 2.47
C LEU A 59 -6.36 -1.78 3.60
N SER A 60 -5.65 -0.66 3.40
CA SER A 60 -5.56 0.42 4.39
C SER A 60 -6.92 0.98 4.77
N ASN A 61 -7.77 1.27 3.76
CA ASN A 61 -9.14 1.72 3.94
C ASN A 61 -10.01 0.67 4.64
N ARG A 62 -9.80 -0.61 4.31
CA ARG A 62 -10.58 -1.69 4.91
C ARG A 62 -10.22 -1.88 6.39
N PHE A 63 -8.93 -1.87 6.74
CA PHE A 63 -8.49 -1.97 8.13
C PHE A 63 -8.90 -0.77 8.98
N ASP A 64 -8.93 0.43 8.41
CA ASP A 64 -9.40 1.63 9.11
C ASP A 64 -10.89 1.50 9.50
N ARG A 65 -11.73 1.09 8.54
CA ARG A 65 -13.17 0.84 8.80
C ARG A 65 -13.41 -0.28 9.82
N TYR A 66 -12.56 -1.31 9.86
CA TYR A 66 -12.64 -2.35 10.90
C TYR A 66 -12.22 -1.81 12.28
N ALA A 67 -11.21 -0.92 12.34
CA ALA A 67 -10.79 -0.27 13.59
C ALA A 67 -11.87 0.70 14.13
N ASP A 68 -12.65 1.31 13.25
CA ASP A 68 -13.77 2.17 13.59
C ASP A 68 -15.04 1.43 13.99
N LYS A 69 -15.37 0.29 13.35
CA LYS A 69 -16.46 -0.58 13.80
C LYS A 69 -16.20 -1.21 15.18
N ALA A 70 -14.93 -1.34 15.57
CA ALA A 70 -14.55 -1.73 16.93
C ALA A 70 -14.76 -0.61 17.97
N ARG A 71 -15.24 0.58 17.55
CA ARG A 71 -15.72 1.61 18.46
C ARG A 71 -17.14 1.25 18.89
N GLU A 72 -17.28 0.57 20.03
CA GLU A 72 -18.54 0.57 20.75
C GLU A 72 -18.97 2.03 20.97
N VAL A 73 -20.21 2.34 20.58
CA VAL A 73 -20.79 3.66 20.77
C VAL A 73 -21.04 3.80 22.27
N PRO A 74 -20.45 4.80 22.96
CA PRO A 74 -20.72 5.01 24.37
C PRO A 74 -22.21 5.33 24.53
N GLY A 75 -22.98 4.40 25.08
CA GLY A 75 -24.43 4.55 25.30
C GLY A 75 -25.35 3.56 24.57
N LEU A 76 -24.83 2.54 23.88
CA LEU A 76 -25.65 1.46 23.32
C LEU A 76 -25.16 0.09 23.84
N ASN A 77 -25.56 -0.25 25.07
CA ASN A 77 -25.60 -1.64 25.54
C ASN A 77 -27.02 -2.19 25.30
N PRO A 78 -27.20 -3.47 24.92
CA PRO A 78 -28.51 -4.12 24.95
C PRO A 78 -29.06 -4.21 26.39
#